data_AF-A0A955Z8V8-F1
#
_entry.id   AF-A0A955Z8V8-F1
#
_cell.length_a   1.000
_cell.length_b   1.000
_cell.length_c   1.000
_cell.angle_alpha   90.00
_cell.angle_beta   90.00
_cell.angle_gamma   90.00
#
_symmetry.space_group_name_H-M   'P 1'
#
loop_
_entity.id
_entity.type
_entity.pdbx_description
1 polymer ?
#
loop_
_entity_poly.entity_id
_entity_poly.type
_entity_poly.pdbx_seq_one_letter_code
_entity_poly.pdbx_strand_id
1 'polypeptide(L)'
;ARAGTLLPHDATTMNPSWGWAAGAAISTAPELGRYARALATGELLGPAMHEQRLASVTPNEPSNPETALYGLGIGKLGPMFGHTGELPGFNTFMGHDPVQDVTLIVWTPLDAAPDGKPPAIEIAKIVLGELYAGGAR
;
A
#
# COMPACT_ATOMS: atom_id res chain seq x y z
N ALA A 1 18.66 -13.21 9.35
CA ALA A 1 18.99 -14.10 10.49
C ALA A 1 20.33 -14.81 10.25
N ARG A 2 21.37 -14.50 11.03
CA ARG A 2 22.73 -15.08 10.90
C ARG A 2 22.94 -16.31 11.81
N ALA A 3 21.90 -17.12 12.03
CA ALA A 3 22.00 -18.35 12.86
C ALA A 3 20.77 -19.29 12.82
N GLY A 4 19.72 -19.01 12.01
CA GLY A 4 18.52 -19.86 11.96
C GLY A 4 17.62 -19.83 13.21
N THR A 5 17.81 -18.87 14.13
CA THR A 5 17.12 -18.81 15.43
C THR A 5 16.13 -17.64 15.57
N LEU A 6 15.90 -16.86 14.52
CA LEU A 6 14.87 -15.83 14.55
C LEU A 6 13.51 -16.49 14.36
N LEU A 7 12.79 -16.65 15.47
CA LEU A 7 11.37 -16.95 15.43
C LEU A 7 10.62 -15.72 14.88
N PRO A 8 9.61 -15.91 14.00
CA PRO A 8 8.75 -14.81 13.61
C PRO A 8 8.06 -14.22 14.84
N HIS A 9 7.75 -12.92 14.77
CA HIS A 9 6.87 -12.31 15.76
C HIS A 9 5.50 -12.99 15.72
N ASP A 10 5.05 -13.53 16.86
CA ASP A 10 3.74 -14.18 16.96
C ASP A 10 2.68 -13.16 17.38
N ALA A 11 1.83 -12.79 16.42
CA ALA A 11 0.70 -11.89 16.61
C ALA A 11 -0.65 -12.60 16.47
N THR A 12 -0.69 -13.93 16.59
CA THR A 12 -1.89 -14.75 16.31
C THR A 12 -3.12 -14.30 17.12
N THR A 13 -2.92 -13.85 18.36
CA THR A 13 -4.00 -13.43 19.26
C THR A 13 -4.23 -11.91 19.25
N MET A 14 -3.55 -11.16 18.38
CA MET A 14 -3.68 -9.70 18.33
C MET A 14 -5.03 -9.31 17.71
N ASN A 15 -5.78 -8.47 18.41
CA ASN A 15 -7.03 -7.90 17.90
C ASN A 15 -6.79 -6.45 17.46
N PRO A 16 -7.05 -6.10 16.19
CA PRO A 16 -6.81 -4.75 15.67
C PRO A 16 -7.88 -3.72 16.09
N SER A 17 -8.83 -4.05 16.98
CA SER A 17 -9.95 -3.17 17.35
C SER A 17 -9.53 -1.78 17.85
N TRP A 18 -8.34 -1.66 18.45
CA TRP A 18 -7.76 -0.40 18.89
C TRP A 18 -7.42 0.55 17.72
N GLY A 19 -7.18 0.01 16.52
CA GLY A 19 -6.87 0.78 15.33
C GLY A 19 -8.08 1.49 14.73
N TRP A 20 -9.30 1.05 15.04
CA TRP A 20 -10.55 1.61 14.50
C TRP A 20 -10.44 1.90 12.98
N ALA A 21 -10.83 3.09 12.53
CA ALA A 21 -10.75 3.52 11.14
C ALA A 21 -9.32 3.65 10.59
N ALA A 22 -8.29 3.71 11.44
CA ALA A 22 -6.90 3.87 11.01
C ALA A 22 -6.27 2.55 10.50
N GLY A 23 -6.80 1.40 10.92
CA GLY A 23 -6.17 0.11 10.55
C GLY A 23 -6.97 -1.16 10.85
N ALA A 24 -8.17 -1.08 11.44
CA ALA A 24 -8.93 -2.28 11.80
C ALA A 24 -9.80 -2.86 10.66
N ALA A 25 -9.66 -2.34 9.44
CA ALA A 25 -10.40 -2.84 8.28
C ALA A 25 -9.90 -4.25 7.89
N ILE A 26 -10.85 -5.17 7.68
CA ILE A 26 -10.60 -6.55 7.23
C ILE A 26 -11.28 -6.74 5.88
N SER A 27 -10.57 -7.32 4.91
CA SER A 27 -11.08 -7.51 3.55
C SER A 27 -10.38 -8.68 2.84
N THR A 28 -10.82 -8.97 1.62
CA THR A 28 -10.22 -9.93 0.68
C THR A 28 -9.53 -9.23 -0.49
N ALA A 29 -8.70 -9.94 -1.26
CA ALA A 29 -7.92 -9.35 -2.35
C ALA A 29 -8.81 -8.84 -3.48
N PRO A 30 -9.86 -9.59 -3.89
CA PRO A 30 -10.82 -9.07 -4.88
C PRO A 30 -11.55 -7.81 -4.41
N GLU A 31 -11.92 -7.72 -3.13
CA GLU A 31 -12.59 -6.55 -2.56
C GLU A 31 -11.64 -5.34 -2.47
N LEU A 32 -10.41 -5.55 -1.98
CA LEU A 32 -9.38 -4.52 -2.00
C LEU A 32 -9.07 -4.07 -3.43
N GLY A 33 -9.06 -4.97 -4.40
CA GLY A 33 -8.85 -4.62 -5.80
C GLY A 33 -9.94 -3.70 -6.36
N ARG A 34 -11.22 -3.97 -6.02
CA ARG A 34 -12.34 -3.08 -6.36
C ARG A 34 -12.22 -1.73 -5.66
N TYR A 35 -11.87 -1.74 -4.38
CA TYR A 35 -11.70 -0.52 -3.59
C TYR A 35 -10.54 0.34 -4.11
N ALA A 36 -9.39 -0.26 -4.42
CA ALA A 36 -8.21 0.43 -4.96
C ALA A 36 -8.54 1.16 -6.26
N ARG A 37 -9.22 0.48 -7.18
CA ARG A 37 -9.69 1.08 -8.43
C ARG A 37 -10.61 2.25 -8.15
N ALA A 38 -11.70 2.03 -7.41
CA ALA A 38 -12.67 3.08 -7.10
C ALA A 38 -12.07 4.28 -6.35
N LEU A 39 -11.07 4.04 -5.49
CA LEU A 39 -10.30 5.06 -4.79
C LEU A 39 -9.46 5.89 -5.77
N ALA A 40 -8.76 5.26 -6.71
CA ALA A 40 -7.90 5.94 -7.66
C ALA A 40 -8.67 6.65 -8.79
N THR A 41 -9.81 6.09 -9.24
CA THR A 41 -10.64 6.63 -10.34
C THR A 41 -11.68 7.65 -9.88
N GLY A 42 -11.87 7.80 -8.56
CA GLY A 42 -12.79 8.78 -7.99
C GLY A 42 -14.25 8.35 -7.90
N GLU A 43 -14.56 7.08 -8.13
CA GLU A 43 -15.93 6.53 -8.07
C GLU A 43 -16.61 6.68 -6.69
N LEU A 44 -15.82 6.92 -5.63
CA LEU A 44 -16.30 7.06 -4.25
C LEU A 44 -16.66 8.49 -3.84
N LEU A 45 -16.26 9.51 -4.62
CA LEU A 45 -16.41 10.92 -4.28
C LEU A 45 -17.00 11.70 -5.46
N GLY A 46 -17.63 12.85 -5.18
CA GLY A 46 -17.96 13.79 -6.25
C GLY A 46 -16.70 14.28 -6.97
N PRO A 47 -16.75 14.62 -8.27
CA PRO A 47 -15.57 14.98 -9.06
C PRO A 47 -14.70 16.08 -8.43
N ALA A 48 -15.32 17.15 -7.93
CA ALA A 48 -14.60 18.26 -7.27
C ALA A 48 -13.87 17.82 -5.98
N MET A 49 -14.46 16.92 -5.20
CA MET A 49 -13.84 16.41 -3.97
C MET A 49 -12.71 15.42 -4.30
N HIS A 50 -12.88 14.62 -5.36
CA HIS A 50 -11.81 13.74 -5.82
C HIS A 50 -10.60 14.53 -6.34
N GLU A 51 -10.84 15.58 -7.13
CA GLU A 51 -9.80 16.52 -7.59
C GLU A 51 -9.06 17.14 -6.41
N GLN A 52 -9.78 17.62 -5.38
CA GLN A 52 -9.18 18.14 -4.15
C GLN A 52 -8.33 17.09 -3.43
N ARG A 53 -8.79 15.84 -3.35
CA ARG A 53 -8.02 14.73 -2.76
C ARG A 53 -6.72 14.51 -3.53
N LEU A 54 -6.75 14.43 -4.86
CA LEU A 54 -5.55 14.21 -5.65
C LEU A 54 -4.58 15.39 -5.57
N ALA A 55 -5.09 16.63 -5.54
CA ALA A 55 -4.28 17.84 -5.40
C ALA A 55 -3.59 17.96 -4.02
N SER A 56 -4.09 17.26 -2.99
CA SER A 56 -3.50 17.28 -1.65
C SER A 56 -2.22 16.44 -1.50
N VAL A 57 -1.89 15.65 -2.51
CA VAL A 57 -0.77 14.71 -2.47
C VAL A 57 0.56 15.45 -2.60
N THR A 58 1.38 15.41 -1.54
CA THR A 58 2.67 16.10 -1.43
C THR A 58 3.76 15.16 -0.89
N PRO A 59 5.06 15.45 -1.08
CA PRO A 59 6.12 14.59 -0.55
C PRO A 59 6.01 14.48 0.97
N ASN A 60 5.99 13.25 1.51
CA ASN A 60 5.95 13.05 2.97
C ASN A 60 7.27 13.46 3.66
N GLU A 61 8.38 13.46 2.92
CA GLU A 61 9.70 13.98 3.30
C GLU A 61 10.16 15.00 2.25
N PRO A 62 9.96 16.31 2.46
CA PRO A 62 10.26 17.33 1.46
C PRO A 62 11.72 17.37 1.01
N SER A 63 12.66 16.92 1.84
CA SER A 63 14.09 16.84 1.52
C SER A 63 14.48 15.63 0.68
N ASN A 64 13.57 14.67 0.47
CA ASN A 64 13.82 13.43 -0.25
C ASN A 64 12.88 13.33 -1.47
N PRO A 65 13.37 13.64 -2.69
CA PRO A 65 12.54 13.64 -3.89
C PRO A 65 12.06 12.24 -4.31
N GLU A 66 12.66 11.17 -3.77
CA GLU A 66 12.28 9.78 -4.06
C GLU A 66 11.21 9.24 -3.11
N THR A 67 10.76 10.07 -2.17
CA THR A 67 9.80 9.62 -1.17
C THR A 67 8.38 9.47 -1.71
N ALA A 68 7.59 8.65 -1.05
CA ALA A 68 6.17 8.52 -1.34
C ALA A 68 5.44 9.85 -1.15
N LEU A 69 4.56 10.18 -2.08
CA LEU A 69 3.68 11.33 -1.91
C LEU A 69 2.43 10.89 -1.15
N TYR A 70 1.92 11.75 -0.27
CA TYR A 70 0.74 11.45 0.55
C TYR A 70 -0.16 12.67 0.68
N GLY A 71 -1.47 12.42 0.71
CA GLY A 71 -2.50 13.45 0.85
C GLY A 71 -3.64 12.98 1.74
N LEU A 72 -4.85 13.48 1.49
CA LEU A 72 -6.07 13.15 2.23
C LEU A 72 -6.44 11.65 2.14
N GLY A 73 -5.76 10.82 2.93
CA GLY A 73 -6.00 9.38 3.04
C GLY A 73 -5.52 8.55 1.84
N ILE A 74 -4.66 9.11 0.97
CA ILE A 74 -4.20 8.44 -0.25
C ILE A 74 -2.73 8.72 -0.51
N GLY A 75 -1.98 7.67 -0.81
CA GLY A 75 -0.60 7.73 -1.27
C GLY A 75 -0.50 7.65 -2.80
N LYS A 76 0.51 8.31 -3.35
CA LYS A 76 0.99 8.10 -4.72
C LYS A 76 2.37 7.44 -4.66
N LEU A 77 2.39 6.17 -5.07
CA LEU A 77 3.51 5.23 -4.96
C LEU A 77 3.96 4.87 -6.37
N GLY A 78 4.81 5.72 -6.95
CA GLY A 78 5.10 5.66 -8.39
C GLY A 78 3.84 5.97 -9.22
N PRO A 79 3.43 5.10 -10.16
CA PRO A 79 2.20 5.30 -10.95
C PRO A 79 0.92 4.96 -10.14
N MET A 80 1.06 4.27 -9.01
CA MET A 80 -0.07 3.72 -8.27
C MET A 80 -0.64 4.74 -7.28
N PHE A 81 -1.95 4.95 -7.30
CA PHE A 81 -2.69 5.60 -6.22
C PHE A 81 -3.27 4.53 -5.29
N GLY A 82 -3.06 4.68 -3.98
CA GLY A 82 -3.44 3.67 -3.01
C GLY A 82 -2.88 3.91 -1.61
N HIS A 83 -2.49 2.85 -0.91
CA HIS A 83 -1.96 2.94 0.45
C HIS A 83 -1.17 1.66 0.85
N THR A 84 -0.22 1.79 1.77
CA THR A 84 0.46 0.68 2.46
C THR A 84 -0.13 0.47 3.85
N GLY A 85 -0.28 -0.75 4.34
CA GLY A 85 -0.79 -1.03 5.68
C GLY A 85 0.21 -1.79 6.52
N GLU A 86 0.29 -1.45 7.80
CA GLU A 86 1.12 -2.17 8.76
C GLU A 86 0.41 -2.23 10.11
N LEU A 87 0.17 -3.45 10.58
CA LEU A 87 -0.28 -3.77 11.93
C LEU A 87 0.47 -5.01 12.41
N PRO A 88 0.59 -5.25 13.73
CA PRO A 88 1.30 -6.43 14.23
C PRO A 88 0.79 -7.73 13.56
N GLY A 89 1.70 -8.47 12.92
CA GLY A 89 1.38 -9.69 12.16
C GLY A 89 0.89 -9.51 10.73
N PHE A 90 0.76 -8.28 10.22
CA PHE A 90 0.27 -8.02 8.86
C PHE A 90 0.96 -6.82 8.20
N ASN A 91 1.45 -7.02 6.98
CA ASN A 91 1.91 -5.94 6.09
C ASN A 91 1.15 -6.02 4.76
N THR A 92 0.70 -4.88 4.24
CA THR A 92 -0.09 -4.79 3.01
C THR A 92 0.37 -3.66 2.09
N PHE A 93 0.15 -3.86 0.80
CA PHE A 93 0.22 -2.87 -0.25
C PHE A 93 -1.05 -2.97 -1.09
N MET A 94 -1.66 -1.83 -1.39
CA MET A 94 -2.78 -1.72 -2.32
C MET A 94 -2.55 -0.50 -3.20
N GLY A 95 -2.70 -0.66 -4.51
CA GLY A 95 -2.71 0.49 -5.42
C GLY A 95 -3.34 0.19 -6.76
N HIS A 96 -3.74 1.25 -7.45
CA HIS A 96 -4.24 1.23 -8.81
C HIS A 96 -3.59 2.35 -9.64
N ASP A 97 -3.14 2.00 -10.83
CA ASP A 97 -2.68 2.94 -11.86
C ASP A 97 -3.87 3.25 -12.79
N PRO A 98 -4.44 4.46 -12.71
CA PRO A 98 -5.58 4.84 -13.52
C PRO A 98 -5.22 5.10 -15.00
N VAL A 99 -3.93 5.20 -15.34
CA VAL A 99 -3.45 5.42 -16.71
C VAL A 99 -3.32 4.09 -17.45
N GLN A 100 -2.77 3.06 -16.80
CA GLN A 100 -2.59 1.73 -17.40
C GLN A 100 -3.70 0.72 -17.03
N ASP A 101 -4.67 1.11 -16.18
CA ASP A 101 -5.74 0.25 -15.65
C ASP A 101 -5.20 -1.02 -14.97
N VAL A 102 -4.15 -0.86 -14.16
CA VAL A 102 -3.50 -1.94 -13.42
C VAL A 102 -3.79 -1.80 -11.94
N THR A 103 -4.25 -2.87 -11.30
CA THR A 103 -4.41 -2.94 -9.84
C THR A 103 -3.46 -3.97 -9.25
N LEU A 104 -2.72 -3.61 -8.20
CA LEU A 104 -1.85 -4.50 -7.46
C LEU A 104 -2.23 -4.54 -5.99
N ILE A 105 -2.51 -5.74 -5.50
CA ILE A 105 -2.73 -6.04 -4.08
C ILE A 105 -1.65 -7.03 -3.64
N VAL A 106 -0.94 -6.70 -2.56
CA VAL A 106 -0.02 -7.62 -1.89
C VAL A 106 -0.32 -7.56 -0.40
N TRP A 107 -0.39 -8.71 0.26
CA TRP A 107 -0.40 -8.77 1.71
C TRP A 107 0.44 -9.95 2.18
N THR A 108 0.85 -9.89 3.44
CA THR A 108 1.62 -10.94 4.07
C THR A 108 1.20 -11.09 5.54
N PRO A 109 1.23 -12.30 6.10
CA PRO A 109 0.97 -12.54 7.52
C PRO A 109 2.22 -12.27 8.39
N LEU A 110 3.01 -11.26 8.00
CA LEU A 110 4.23 -10.83 8.68
C LEU A 110 4.31 -9.30 8.55
N ASP A 111 4.41 -8.59 9.67
CA ASP A 111 4.61 -7.14 9.68
C ASP A 111 6.02 -6.77 9.22
N ALA A 112 7.03 -7.53 9.66
CA ALA A 112 8.42 -7.34 9.24
C ALA A 112 9.09 -8.65 8.81
N ALA A 113 9.92 -8.57 7.76
CA ALA A 113 10.82 -9.64 7.34
C ALA A 113 12.04 -9.76 8.29
N PRO A 114 12.84 -10.84 8.21
CA PRO A 114 14.00 -11.04 9.10
C PRO A 114 15.11 -9.98 8.99
N ASP A 115 15.05 -9.10 7.98
CA ASP A 115 15.93 -7.95 7.80
C ASP A 115 15.28 -6.62 8.26
N GLY A 116 14.09 -6.69 8.87
CA GLY A 116 13.34 -5.55 9.39
C GLY A 116 12.51 -4.80 8.34
N LYS A 117 12.49 -5.27 7.09
CA LYS A 117 11.74 -4.58 6.02
C LYS A 117 10.28 -5.02 5.95
N PRO A 118 9.37 -4.14 5.51
CA PRO A 118 7.96 -4.47 5.27
C PRO A 118 7.81 -5.38 4.04
N PRO A 119 7.46 -6.67 4.21
CA PRO A 119 7.57 -7.65 3.14
C PRO A 119 6.60 -7.42 1.97
N ALA A 120 5.36 -6.99 2.21
CA ALA A 120 4.40 -6.74 1.14
C ALA A 120 4.80 -5.55 0.27
N ILE A 121 5.39 -4.50 0.88
CA ILE A 121 5.91 -3.33 0.17
C ILE A 121 7.11 -3.73 -0.71
N GLU A 122 8.04 -4.54 -0.18
CA GLU A 122 9.20 -4.99 -0.96
C GLU A 122 8.79 -5.91 -2.13
N ILE A 123 7.83 -6.82 -1.92
CA ILE A 123 7.25 -7.64 -2.99
C ILE A 123 6.57 -6.75 -4.05
N ALA A 124 5.79 -5.75 -3.62
CA ALA A 124 5.15 -4.82 -4.54
C ALA A 124 6.16 -4.05 -5.40
N LYS A 125 7.27 -3.59 -4.83
CA LYS A 125 8.35 -2.93 -5.59
C LYS A 125 8.94 -3.85 -6.67
N ILE A 126 9.17 -5.12 -6.36
CA ILE A 126 9.69 -6.10 -7.32
C ILE A 126 8.68 -6.29 -8.46
N VAL A 127 7.41 -6.56 -8.12
CA VAL A 127 6.35 -6.79 -9.12
C VAL A 127 6.16 -5.56 -10.01
N LEU A 128 6.10 -4.35 -9.43
CA LEU A 128 5.97 -3.11 -10.19
C LEU A 128 7.21 -2.85 -11.06
N GLY A 129 8.41 -3.15 -10.55
CA GLY A 129 9.64 -3.07 -11.33
C GLY A 129 9.55 -3.91 -12.60
N GLU A 130 9.10 -5.16 -12.50
CA GLU A 130 8.92 -6.05 -13.65
C GLU A 130 7.79 -5.59 -14.59
N LEU A 131 6.65 -5.16 -14.05
CA LEU A 131 5.49 -4.72 -14.84
C LEU A 131 5.79 -3.45 -15.66
N TYR A 132 6.54 -2.50 -15.08
CA TYR A 132 6.77 -1.18 -15.69
C TYR A 132 8.14 -1.03 -16.35
N ALA A 133 9.09 -1.96 -16.15
CA ALA A 133 10.36 -1.97 -16.89
C ALA A 133 10.18 -2.19 -18.40
N GLY A 134 9.02 -2.69 -18.84
CA GLY A 134 8.70 -2.95 -20.26
C GLY A 134 8.27 -1.74 -21.10
N GLY A 135 8.03 -0.57 -20.50
CA GLY A 135 7.49 0.62 -21.19
C GLY A 135 8.51 1.43 -22.02
N ALA A 136 9.78 1.03 -22.02
CA ALA A 136 10.86 1.66 -22.79
C ALA A 136 11.33 0.77 -23.96
N ARG A 137 10.38 0.25 -24.75
CA ARG A 137 10.66 -0.43 -26.03
C ARG A 137 9.79 0.15 -27.13
#